data_AF-A0A438IME3-F1
#
_entry.id   AF-A0A438IME3-F1
#
_cell.length_a   1.000
_cell.length_b   1.000
_cell.length_c   1.000
_cell.angle_alpha   90.00
_cell.angle_beta   90.00
_cell.angle_gamma   90.00
#
_symmetry.space_group_name_H-M   'P 1'
#
loop_
_entity.id
_entity.type
_entity.pdbx_description
1 polymer ?
#
loop_
_entity_poly.entity_id
_entity_poly.type
_entity_poly.pdbx_seq_one_letter_code
_entity_poly.pdbx_strand_id
1 'polypeptide(L)'
;MESSLTFMFAALLMVFSLFTSPTSGVTQETLASICSQTQNQEICEGILESDPGTTSADLHGLSLISINLTMKQGSSNYDTFTKFMDNSTDTALKESFRNCVSLYNSIMEMLKVAYQLSEKKEYESITQPGNRRRWPTTARMGSL
;
A
#
# COMPACT_ATOMS: atom_id res chain seq x y z
N MET A 1 -3.65 -15.78 -53.84
CA MET A 1 -4.48 -15.38 -52.68
C MET A 1 -3.91 -15.98 -51.39
N GLU A 2 -3.66 -17.29 -51.35
CA GLU A 2 -3.03 -18.01 -50.22
C GLU A 2 -1.74 -17.35 -49.70
N SER A 3 -0.78 -17.04 -50.57
CA SER A 3 0.51 -16.46 -50.16
C SER A 3 0.40 -15.03 -49.60
N SER A 4 -0.59 -14.25 -50.03
CA SER A 4 -0.80 -12.90 -49.49
C SER A 4 -1.42 -12.93 -48.10
N LEU A 5 -2.24 -13.95 -47.81
CA LEU A 5 -2.85 -14.16 -46.51
C LEU A 5 -1.79 -14.56 -45.48
N THR A 6 -0.84 -15.42 -45.85
CA THR A 6 0.25 -15.85 -44.94
C THR A 6 1.19 -14.70 -44.58
N PHE A 7 1.52 -13.79 -45.52
CA PHE A 7 2.31 -12.59 -45.22
C PHE A 7 1.60 -11.64 -44.25
N MET A 8 0.28 -11.51 -44.34
CA MET A 8 -0.49 -10.67 -43.42
C MET A 8 -0.56 -11.25 -42.00
N PHE A 9 -0.77 -12.56 -41.87
CA PHE A 9 -0.69 -13.24 -40.58
C PHE A 9 0.70 -13.13 -39.95
N ALA A 10 1.77 -13.29 -40.73
CA ALA A 10 3.14 -13.16 -40.24
C ALA A 10 3.45 -11.74 -39.76
N ALA A 11 2.99 -10.71 -40.46
CA ALA A 11 3.15 -9.31 -40.07
C ALA A 11 2.38 -8.99 -38.76
N LEU A 12 1.15 -9.51 -38.62
CA LEU A 12 0.35 -9.35 -37.40
C LEU A 12 1.01 -10.03 -36.18
N LEU A 13 1.59 -11.22 -36.36
CA LEU A 13 2.30 -11.92 -35.28
C LEU A 13 3.57 -11.18 -34.84
N MET A 14 4.36 -10.64 -35.77
CA MET A 14 5.54 -9.82 -35.41
C MET A 14 5.16 -8.55 -34.66
N VAL A 15 4.06 -7.90 -35.06
CA VAL A 15 3.53 -6.72 -34.37
C VAL A 15 3.01 -7.10 -32.97
N PHE A 16 2.34 -8.24 -32.80
CA PHE A 16 1.87 -8.73 -31.49
C PHE A 16 3.03 -9.02 -30.53
N SER A 17 4.15 -9.57 -31.03
CA SER A 17 5.36 -9.81 -30.22
C SER A 17 6.04 -8.53 -29.72
N LEU A 18 5.84 -7.39 -30.39
CA LEU A 18 6.32 -6.08 -29.92
C LEU A 18 5.47 -5.51 -28.77
N PHE A 19 4.21 -5.94 -28.64
CA PHE A 19 3.31 -5.53 -27.55
C PHE A 19 3.42 -6.41 -26.30
N THR A 20 3.93 -7.63 -26.43
CA THR A 20 4.19 -8.52 -25.29
C THR A 20 5.52 -8.18 -24.64
N SER A 21 5.61 -7.03 -23.98
CA SER A 21 6.69 -6.79 -23.04
C SER A 21 6.50 -7.74 -21.84
N PRO A 22 7.53 -8.47 -21.37
CA PRO A 22 7.41 -9.23 -20.13
C PRO A 22 7.11 -8.23 -19.01
N THR A 23 5.91 -8.29 -18.44
CA THR A 23 5.59 -7.58 -17.21
C THR A 23 6.47 -8.18 -16.12
N SER A 24 7.48 -7.44 -15.68
CA SER A 24 8.39 -7.83 -14.60
C SER A 24 7.75 -7.60 -13.21
N GLY A 25 6.42 -7.70 -13.14
CA GLY A 25 5.66 -7.55 -11.91
C GLY A 25 5.92 -8.71 -10.94
N VAL A 26 5.62 -8.45 -9.67
CA VAL A 26 5.66 -9.45 -8.60
C VAL A 26 4.72 -10.60 -8.94
N THR A 27 5.21 -11.83 -8.82
CA THR A 27 4.40 -13.05 -9.02
C THR A 27 3.44 -13.26 -7.84
N GLN A 28 2.36 -14.00 -8.05
CA GLN A 28 1.44 -14.37 -6.96
C GLN A 28 2.16 -15.10 -5.81
N GLU A 29 3.14 -15.95 -6.14
CA GLU A 29 3.96 -16.65 -5.13
C GLU A 29 4.80 -15.67 -4.30
N THR A 30 5.37 -14.65 -4.95
CA THR A 30 6.15 -13.61 -4.26
C THR A 30 5.23 -12.76 -3.39
N LEU A 31 4.04 -12.39 -3.88
CA LEU A 31 3.02 -11.67 -3.10
C LEU A 31 2.61 -12.45 -1.86
N ALA A 32 2.27 -13.75 -2.03
CA ALA A 32 1.93 -14.64 -0.92
C ALA A 32 3.10 -14.77 0.08
N SER A 33 4.35 -14.85 -0.39
CA SER A 33 5.53 -14.89 0.48
C SER A 33 5.77 -13.58 1.26
N ILE A 34 5.34 -12.43 0.72
CA ILE A 34 5.40 -11.16 1.45
C ILE A 34 4.26 -11.13 2.48
N CYS A 35 3.05 -11.50 2.08
CA CYS A 35 1.88 -11.42 2.94
C CYS A 35 1.89 -12.46 4.07
N SER A 36 2.55 -13.60 3.91
CA SER A 36 2.74 -14.58 4.98
C SER A 36 3.59 -14.07 6.15
N GLN A 37 4.35 -12.98 5.96
CA GLN A 37 5.11 -12.32 7.03
C GLN A 37 4.28 -11.31 7.83
N THR A 38 3.03 -11.06 7.42
CA THR A 38 2.11 -10.16 8.13
C THR A 38 1.27 -10.92 9.15
N GLN A 39 0.55 -10.20 10.02
CA GLN A 39 -0.32 -10.83 11.01
C GLN A 39 -1.50 -11.58 10.38
N ASN A 40 -1.95 -11.16 9.20
CA ASN A 40 -3.04 -11.81 8.49
C ASN A 40 -2.76 -11.75 6.98
N GLN A 41 -2.36 -12.91 6.44
CA GLN A 41 -2.01 -13.07 5.04
C GLN A 41 -3.18 -12.72 4.11
N GLU A 42 -4.38 -13.23 4.38
CA GLU A 42 -5.57 -13.00 3.54
C GLU A 42 -5.91 -11.51 3.44
N ILE A 43 -5.85 -10.79 4.57
CA ILE A 43 -6.07 -9.35 4.60
C ILE A 43 -4.97 -8.62 3.82
N CYS A 44 -3.71 -9.02 3.95
CA CYS A 44 -2.61 -8.41 3.19
C CYS A 44 -2.80 -8.59 1.68
N GLU A 45 -3.10 -9.82 1.24
CA GLU A 45 -3.34 -10.13 -0.17
C GLU A 45 -4.52 -9.31 -0.70
N GLY A 46 -5.66 -9.34 0.01
CA GLY A 46 -6.85 -8.58 -0.39
C GLY A 46 -6.62 -7.07 -0.43
N ILE A 47 -5.81 -6.51 0.47
CA ILE A 47 -5.44 -5.09 0.43
C ILE A 47 -4.59 -4.78 -0.81
N LEU A 48 -3.54 -5.56 -1.07
CA LEU A 48 -2.63 -5.29 -2.19
C LEU A 48 -3.33 -5.52 -3.53
N GLU A 49 -4.12 -6.58 -3.67
CA GLU A 49 -4.89 -6.89 -4.86
C GLU A 49 -6.02 -5.89 -5.14
N SER A 50 -6.43 -5.10 -4.14
CA SER A 50 -7.38 -3.99 -4.35
C SER A 50 -6.81 -2.86 -5.22
N ASP A 51 -5.48 -2.79 -5.37
CA ASP A 51 -4.82 -1.89 -6.30
C ASP A 51 -4.46 -2.62 -7.61
N PRO A 52 -5.05 -2.23 -8.76
CA PRO A 52 -4.76 -2.88 -10.04
C PRO A 52 -3.29 -2.73 -10.49
N GLY A 53 -2.54 -1.79 -9.91
CA GLY A 53 -1.11 -1.62 -10.15
C GLY A 53 -0.25 -2.75 -9.59
N THR A 54 -0.73 -3.48 -8.58
CA THR A 54 0.01 -4.55 -7.88
C THR A 54 0.57 -5.61 -8.82
N THR A 55 -0.23 -6.09 -9.78
CA THR A 55 0.16 -7.13 -10.72
C THR A 55 1.31 -6.72 -11.65
N SER A 56 1.49 -5.41 -11.88
CA SER A 56 2.54 -4.87 -12.74
C SER A 56 3.74 -4.32 -11.98
N ALA A 57 3.63 -4.18 -10.66
CA ALA A 57 4.65 -3.56 -9.83
C ALA A 57 5.78 -4.53 -9.52
N ASP A 58 7.03 -4.06 -9.59
CA ASP A 58 8.16 -4.75 -8.98
C ASP A 58 8.14 -4.56 -7.44
N LEU A 59 9.11 -5.12 -6.70
CA LEU A 59 9.14 -4.99 -5.23
C LEU A 59 9.20 -3.53 -4.75
N HIS A 60 9.85 -2.65 -5.51
CA HIS A 60 9.91 -1.22 -5.21
C HIS A 60 8.54 -0.56 -5.41
N GLY A 61 7.90 -0.80 -6.55
CA GLY A 61 6.55 -0.33 -6.83
C GLY A 61 5.54 -0.87 -5.81
N LEU A 62 5.66 -2.13 -5.40
CA LEU A 62 4.80 -2.73 -4.39
C LEU A 62 4.97 -2.07 -3.01
N SER A 63 6.19 -1.66 -2.65
CA SER A 63 6.44 -0.87 -1.43
C SER A 63 5.69 0.46 -1.47
N LEU A 64 5.76 1.19 -2.60
CA LEU A 64 5.06 2.46 -2.77
C LEU A 64 3.54 2.30 -2.75
N ILE A 65 3.01 1.26 -3.43
CA ILE A 65 1.58 0.91 -3.41
C ILE A 65 1.12 0.63 -1.98
N SER A 66 1.87 -0.18 -1.23
CA SER A 66 1.55 -0.52 0.16
C SER A 66 1.45 0.72 1.05
N ILE A 67 2.40 1.66 0.90
CA ILE A 67 2.41 2.92 1.66
C ILE A 67 1.23 3.80 1.25
N ASN A 68 0.93 3.90 -0.05
CA ASN A 68 -0.21 4.68 -0.57
C ASN A 68 -1.56 4.16 -0.06
N LEU A 69 -1.77 2.84 -0.09
CA LEU A 69 -2.97 2.20 0.46
C LEU A 69 -3.11 2.50 1.96
N THR A 70 -2.01 2.43 2.70
CA THR A 70 -1.98 2.76 4.12
C THR A 70 -2.30 4.24 4.36
N MET A 71 -1.77 5.16 3.55
CA MET A 71 -2.10 6.59 3.62
C MET A 71 -3.58 6.86 3.34
N LYS A 72 -4.16 6.18 2.35
CA LYS A 72 -5.59 6.30 2.02
C LYS A 72 -6.46 5.86 3.20
N GLN A 73 -6.15 4.71 3.80
CA GLN A 73 -6.87 4.21 4.98
C GLN A 73 -6.66 5.14 6.19
N GLY A 74 -5.43 5.61 6.42
CA GLY A 74 -5.09 6.53 7.49
C GLY A 74 -5.86 7.85 7.39
N SER A 75 -5.97 8.42 6.18
CA SER A 75 -6.77 9.62 5.91
C SER A 75 -8.26 9.38 6.18
N SER A 76 -8.81 8.26 5.70
CA SER A 76 -10.21 7.90 5.95
C SER A 76 -10.50 7.76 7.45
N ASN A 77 -9.59 7.17 8.22
CA ASN A 77 -9.73 7.03 9.65
C ASN A 77 -9.61 8.38 10.37
N TYR A 78 -8.66 9.23 9.96
CA TYR A 78 -8.54 10.60 10.47
C TYR A 78 -9.86 11.38 10.32
N ASP A 79 -10.45 11.36 9.13
CA ASP A 79 -11.73 12.05 8.85
C ASP A 79 -12.87 11.48 9.69
N THR A 80 -12.89 10.15 9.84
CA THR A 80 -13.91 9.45 10.64
C THR A 80 -13.81 9.83 12.12
N PHE A 81 -12.61 9.80 12.71
CA PHE A 81 -12.42 10.17 14.10
C PHE A 81 -12.61 11.66 14.36
N THR A 82 -12.31 12.51 13.38
CA THR A 82 -12.63 13.95 13.45
C THR A 82 -14.14 14.14 13.54
N LYS A 83 -14.92 13.48 12.67
CA LYS A 83 -16.39 13.53 12.73
C LYS A 83 -16.94 12.99 14.05
N PHE A 84 -16.37 11.91 14.57
CA PHE A 84 -16.77 11.36 15.86
C PHE A 84 -16.47 12.31 17.02
N MET A 85 -15.30 12.96 17.01
CA MET A 85 -14.92 13.98 17.99
C MET A 85 -15.87 15.18 17.95
N ASP A 86 -16.22 15.67 16.77
CA ASP A 86 -17.05 16.85 16.59
C ASP A 86 -18.51 16.60 17.00
N ASN A 87 -19.03 15.40 16.73
CA ASN A 87 -20.40 15.02 17.03
C ASN A 87 -20.61 14.50 18.46
N SER A 88 -19.55 14.20 19.21
CA SER A 88 -19.67 13.64 20.55
C SER A 88 -19.96 14.72 21.60
N THR A 89 -20.97 14.45 22.43
CA THR A 89 -21.31 15.27 23.61
C THR A 89 -20.66 14.74 24.89
N ASP A 90 -20.23 13.48 24.91
CA ASP A 90 -19.49 12.89 26.02
C ASP A 90 -18.04 13.40 26.00
N THR A 91 -17.61 14.02 27.11
CA THR A 91 -16.28 14.64 27.20
C THR A 91 -15.15 13.62 27.20
N ALA A 92 -15.33 12.46 27.83
CA ALA A 92 -14.31 11.41 27.86
C ALA A 92 -14.16 10.75 26.48
N LEU A 93 -15.28 10.56 25.78
CA LEU A 93 -15.28 10.00 24.43
C LEU A 93 -14.68 11.00 23.43
N LYS A 94 -15.01 12.30 23.57
CA LYS A 94 -14.42 13.37 22.75
C LYS A 94 -12.90 13.43 22.89
N GLU A 95 -12.38 13.29 24.11
CA GLU A 95 -10.94 13.26 24.35
C GLU A 95 -10.28 12.00 23.77
N SER A 96 -10.95 10.85 23.87
CA SER A 96 -10.48 9.62 23.22
C SER A 96 -10.39 9.77 21.70
N PHE A 97 -11.39 10.40 21.07
CA PHE A 97 -11.34 10.66 19.62
C PHE A 97 -10.28 11.70 19.25
N ARG A 98 -10.06 12.74 20.06
CA ARG A 98 -8.95 13.68 19.88
C ARG A 98 -7.60 12.96 19.84
N ASN A 99 -7.40 11.99 20.74
CA ASN A 99 -6.19 11.16 20.73
C ASN A 99 -6.06 10.35 19.44
N CYS A 100 -7.15 9.76 18.93
CA CYS A 100 -7.14 9.10 17.62
C CYS A 100 -6.81 10.06 16.48
N VAL A 101 -7.37 11.27 16.45
CA VAL A 101 -7.07 12.29 15.43
C VAL A 101 -5.58 12.65 15.44
N SER A 102 -5.03 12.92 16.62
CA SER A 102 -3.59 13.20 16.80
C SER A 102 -2.70 12.02 16.37
N LEU A 103 -3.12 10.81 16.71
CA LEU A 103 -2.47 9.57 16.32
C LEU A 103 -2.40 9.43 14.78
N TYR A 104 -3.53 9.56 14.09
CA TYR A 104 -3.57 9.42 12.64
C TYR A 104 -2.80 10.56 11.95
N ASN A 105 -2.83 11.79 12.47
CA ASN A 105 -2.00 12.85 11.94
C ASN A 105 -0.50 12.48 12.00
N SER A 106 -0.05 11.94 13.14
CA SER A 106 1.34 11.48 13.32
C SER A 106 1.69 10.32 12.38
N ILE A 107 0.79 9.34 12.23
CA ILE A 107 0.94 8.22 11.29
C ILE A 107 1.11 8.74 9.85
N MET A 108 0.30 9.71 9.44
CA MET A 108 0.38 10.28 8.09
C MET A 108 1.70 11.00 7.83
N GLU A 109 2.26 11.71 8.81
CA GLU A 109 3.59 12.32 8.68
C GLU A 109 4.70 11.27 8.51
N MET A 110 4.63 10.16 9.24
CA MET A 110 5.60 9.08 9.07
C MET A 110 5.45 8.34 7.74
N LEU A 111 4.22 8.10 7.29
CA LEU A 111 3.98 7.46 6.01
C LEU A 111 4.52 8.31 4.85
N LYS A 112 4.44 9.64 4.94
CA LYS A 112 5.09 10.54 3.97
C LYS A 112 6.60 10.38 3.96
N VAL A 113 7.24 10.27 5.14
CA VAL A 113 8.68 10.01 5.23
C VAL A 113 9.03 8.64 4.66
N ALA A 114 8.26 7.60 5.00
CA ALA A 114 8.47 6.25 4.47
C ALA A 114 8.34 6.23 2.95
N TYR A 115 7.35 6.93 2.38
CA TYR A 115 7.17 7.06 0.94
C TYR A 115 8.42 7.68 0.29
N GLN A 116 8.88 8.82 0.80
CA GLN A 116 10.06 9.52 0.28
C GLN A 116 11.34 8.67 0.36
N LEU A 117 11.50 7.88 1.42
CA LEU A 117 12.63 6.94 1.55
C LEU A 117 12.50 5.77 0.57
N SER A 118 11.30 5.21 0.41
CA SER A 118 11.03 4.16 -0.57
C SER A 118 11.26 4.62 -2.01
N GLU A 119 10.89 5.85 -2.37
CA GLU A 119 11.18 6.44 -3.69
C GLU A 119 12.68 6.47 -4.00
N LYS A 120 13.51 6.68 -2.96
CA LYS A 120 14.98 6.66 -3.06
C LYS A 120 15.58 5.26 -2.89
N LYS A 121 14.74 4.24 -2.67
CA LYS A 121 15.15 2.86 -2.34
C LYS A 121 15.97 2.76 -1.04
N GLU A 122 15.80 3.72 -0.13
CA GLU A 122 16.48 3.77 1.18
C GLU A 122 15.71 2.97 2.24
N TYR A 123 15.45 1.68 1.99
CA TYR A 123 14.57 0.86 2.85
C TYR A 123 15.13 0.62 4.25
N GLU A 124 16.46 0.55 4.40
CA GLU A 124 17.10 0.37 5.70
C GLU A 124 16.76 1.52 6.66
N SER A 125 16.68 2.75 6.14
CA SER A 125 16.31 3.95 6.90
C SER A 125 14.89 3.87 7.47
N ILE A 126 13.97 3.14 6.81
CA ILE A 126 12.57 2.98 7.27
C ILE A 126 12.51 2.14 8.56
N THR A 127 13.37 1.13 8.69
CA THR A 127 13.32 0.15 9.80
C THR A 127 14.22 0.53 10.99
N GLN A 128 14.99 1.62 10.88
CA GLN A 128 15.90 2.07 11.93
C GLN A 128 15.16 2.36 13.25
N PRO A 129 15.72 1.95 14.41
CA PRO A 129 15.13 2.20 15.73
C PRO A 129 14.80 3.68 15.99
N GLY A 130 15.59 4.61 15.44
CA GLY A 130 15.34 6.05 15.53
C GLY A 130 14.01 6.48 14.90
N ASN A 131 13.68 5.90 13.75
CA ASN A 131 12.42 6.16 13.04
C ASN A 131 11.26 5.34 13.61
N ARG A 132 11.52 4.13 14.14
CA ARG A 132 10.53 3.33 14.87
C ARG A 132 9.99 4.02 16.13
N ARG A 133 10.80 4.84 16.82
CA ARG A 133 10.35 5.64 17.97
C ARG A 133 9.37 6.76 17.61
N ARG A 134 9.27 7.13 16.33
CA ARG A 134 8.24 8.06 15.86
C ARG A 134 6.88 7.37 15.75
N TRP A 135 6.85 6.03 15.64
CA TRP A 135 5.60 5.28 15.60
C TRP A 135 4.89 5.41 16.95
N PRO A 136 3.60 5.75 16.99
CA PRO A 136 2.89 5.93 18.23
C PRO A 136 2.82 4.59 18.96
N THR A 137 3.57 4.47 20.05
CA THR A 137 3.58 3.27 20.90
C THR A 137 2.32 3.15 21.76
N THR A 138 1.39 4.11 21.64
CA THR A 138 0.15 4.19 22.43
C THR A 138 -0.99 3.35 21.86
N ALA A 139 -0.84 2.77 20.67
CA ALA A 139 -1.77 1.75 20.17
C ALA A 139 -1.46 0.37 20.77
N ARG A 140 -1.45 0.27 22.11
CA ARG A 140 -1.86 -0.99 22.72
C ARG A 140 -3.37 -1.04 22.51
N MET A 141 -3.79 -1.74 21.45
CA MET A 141 -5.19 -2.16 21.28
C MET A 141 -5.60 -2.74 22.63
N GLY A 142 -6.52 -2.07 23.34
CA GLY A 142 -7.08 -2.60 24.55
C GLY A 142 -7.60 -3.99 24.25
N SER A 143 -7.07 -4.98 24.97
CA SER A 143 -7.67 -6.29 25.12
C SER A 143 -9.15 -6.08 25.47
N LEU A 144 -10.03 -6.41 24.52
CA LEU A 144 -11.37 -6.87 24.85
C LEU A 144 -11.25 -8.30 25.40
#